data_AF-A0AAD6AZB9-F1
#
_entry.id   AF-A0AAD6AZB9-F1
#
_cell.length_a   1.000
_cell.length_b   1.000
_cell.length_c   1.000
_cell.angle_alpha   90.00
_cell.angle_beta   90.00
_cell.angle_gamma   90.00
#
_symmetry.space_group_name_H-M   'P 1'
#
loop_
_entity.id
_entity.type
_entity.pdbx_description
1 polymer ?
#
loop_
_entity_poly.entity_id
_entity_poly.type
_entity_poly.pdbx_seq_one_letter_code
_entity_poly.pdbx_strand_id
1 'polypeptide(L)'
;MDHLHLFKNHRDPSHAKTHAAFPTSLSPSALTYTMGAMSDTERWSKRLKHPDVTPNQLYIRPMTESQQYGWMVSKPRAQWTKVKSFPRKNSEMTKFVNEMSTKDREFIIF
;
A
#
# COMPACT_ATOMS: atom_id res chain seq x y z
N MET A 1 -20.39 -4.84 53.51
CA MET A 1 -21.63 -4.19 54.01
C MET A 1 -21.90 -2.96 53.15
N ASP A 2 -21.80 -3.05 51.82
CA ASP A 2 -22.78 -3.56 50.83
C ASP A 2 -23.94 -2.55 50.66
N HIS A 3 -24.45 -2.13 49.50
CA HIS A 3 -24.47 -2.67 48.12
C HIS A 3 -24.57 -1.54 47.06
N LEU A 4 -24.17 -1.88 45.83
CA LEU A 4 -24.34 -1.15 44.55
C LEU A 4 -25.81 -1.00 44.11
N HIS A 5 -25.99 -0.22 43.02
CA HIS A 5 -27.10 -0.05 42.04
C HIS A 5 -27.66 1.38 42.10
N LEU A 6 -27.83 2.16 41.04
CA LEU A 6 -28.41 1.81 39.74
C LEU A 6 -28.17 2.94 38.71
N PHE A 7 -27.98 2.55 37.45
CA PHE A 7 -27.99 3.38 36.23
C PHE A 7 -29.13 4.40 36.20
N LYS A 8 -28.87 5.61 35.68
CA LYS A 8 -29.93 6.47 35.11
C LYS A 8 -29.43 7.20 33.86
N ASN A 9 -29.69 6.56 32.72
CA ASN A 9 -29.69 7.15 31.40
C ASN A 9 -30.87 8.12 31.31
N HIS A 10 -30.61 9.42 31.10
CA HIS A 10 -31.65 10.34 30.64
C HIS A 10 -31.64 10.36 29.11
N ARG A 11 -32.65 9.72 28.52
CA ARG A 11 -32.94 9.74 27.09
C ARG A 11 -34.30 10.42 26.95
N ASP A 12 -34.30 11.72 26.64
CA ASP A 12 -35.53 12.45 26.34
C ASP A 12 -35.97 12.13 24.89
N PRO A 13 -37.23 11.71 24.65
CA PRO A 13 -37.77 11.52 23.32
C PRO A 13 -38.74 12.67 23.00
N SER A 14 -38.38 13.55 22.07
CA SER A 14 -39.38 14.39 21.39
C SER A 14 -39.07 14.53 19.90
N HIS A 15 -40.11 14.31 19.13
CA HIS A 15 -40.14 14.31 17.67
C HIS A 15 -39.79 15.68 17.07
N ALA A 16 -38.86 15.69 16.12
CA ALA A 16 -38.98 16.53 14.93
C ALA A 16 -38.35 15.79 13.74
N LYS A 17 -39.22 15.28 12.85
CA LYS A 17 -38.82 14.85 11.51
C LYS A 17 -38.38 16.10 10.74
N THR A 18 -37.08 16.31 10.59
CA THR A 18 -36.56 17.25 9.59
C THR A 18 -36.36 16.46 8.30
N HIS A 19 -37.15 16.79 7.28
CA HIS A 19 -36.97 16.25 5.94
C HIS A 19 -35.56 16.58 5.47
N ALA A 20 -34.74 15.55 5.26
CA ALA A 20 -33.47 15.68 4.56
C ALA A 20 -33.77 16.13 3.13
N ALA A 21 -33.75 17.44 2.91
CA ALA A 21 -33.68 18.01 1.58
C ALA A 21 -32.33 17.57 1.00
N PHE A 22 -32.34 16.57 0.13
CA PHE A 22 -31.22 16.33 -0.77
C PHE A 22 -31.12 17.54 -1.69
N PRO A 23 -30.03 18.32 -1.72
CA PRO A 23 -29.78 19.19 -2.85
C PRO A 23 -29.32 18.30 -4.02
N THR A 24 -30.28 17.72 -4.74
CA THR A 24 -30.04 17.31 -6.13
C THR A 24 -30.01 18.57 -6.98
N SER A 25 -28.88 19.26 -6.95
CA SER A 25 -28.40 20.01 -8.11
C SER A 25 -26.88 20.07 -8.02
N LEU A 26 -26.23 19.15 -8.73
CA LEU A 26 -24.82 19.33 -9.04
C LEU A 26 -24.74 20.57 -9.94
N SER A 27 -24.29 21.68 -9.37
CA SER A 27 -23.97 22.90 -10.10
C SER A 27 -23.07 22.54 -11.30
N PRO A 28 -23.26 23.12 -12.49
CA PRO A 28 -22.37 22.92 -13.65
C PRO A 28 -20.89 23.17 -13.36
N SER A 29 -20.58 23.98 -12.34
CA SER A 29 -19.23 24.24 -11.85
C SER A 29 -18.58 23.03 -11.16
N ALA A 30 -19.37 22.11 -10.61
CA ALA A 30 -18.85 20.87 -10.03
C ALA A 30 -18.38 19.90 -11.14
N LEU A 31 -19.09 19.87 -12.27
CA LEU A 31 -18.75 19.00 -13.41
C LEU A 31 -17.51 19.49 -14.17
N THR A 32 -17.26 20.80 -14.20
CA THR A 32 -16.02 21.36 -14.78
C THR A 32 -14.82 21.16 -13.86
N TYR A 33 -15.00 21.31 -12.54
CA TYR A 33 -13.93 21.02 -11.56
C TYR A 33 -13.48 19.56 -11.63
N THR A 34 -14.42 18.61 -11.75
CA THR A 34 -14.11 17.18 -11.84
C THR A 34 -13.38 16.81 -13.14
N MET A 35 -13.80 17.36 -14.29
CA MET A 35 -13.19 17.02 -15.58
C MET A 35 -11.76 17.59 -15.72
N GLY A 36 -11.52 18.82 -15.26
CA GLY A 36 -10.18 19.42 -15.24
C GLY A 36 -9.23 18.67 -14.29
N ALA A 37 -9.68 18.41 -13.06
CA ALA A 37 -8.88 17.72 -12.04
C ALA A 37 -8.55 16.27 -12.43
N MET A 38 -9.45 15.54 -13.09
CA MET A 38 -9.16 14.19 -13.60
C MET A 38 -8.06 14.21 -14.67
N SER A 39 -8.10 15.19 -15.59
CA SER A 39 -7.08 15.29 -16.64
C SER A 39 -5.68 15.64 -16.10
N ASP A 40 -5.61 16.47 -15.04
CA ASP A 40 -4.36 16.85 -14.41
C ASP A 40 -3.79 15.74 -13.51
N THR A 41 -4.65 14.98 -12.82
CA THR A 41 -4.22 13.83 -12.02
C THR A 41 -3.69 12.69 -12.88
N GLU A 42 -4.31 12.40 -14.03
CA GLU A 42 -3.77 11.46 -15.02
C GLU A 42 -2.45 11.93 -15.63
N ARG A 43 -2.33 13.23 -15.88
CA ARG A 43 -1.08 13.82 -16.38
C ARG A 43 0.03 13.76 -15.34
N TRP A 44 -0.29 13.92 -14.06
CA TRP A 44 0.63 13.84 -12.93
C TRP A 44 1.07 12.40 -12.66
N SER A 45 0.15 11.44 -12.70
CA SER A 45 0.46 10.02 -12.49
C SER A 45 1.39 9.46 -13.56
N LYS A 46 1.27 9.90 -14.82
CA LYS A 46 2.19 9.52 -15.91
C LYS A 46 3.62 10.04 -15.72
N ARG A 47 3.81 11.14 -14.97
CA ARG A 47 5.14 11.74 -14.72
C ARG A 47 5.86 11.12 -13.53
N LEU A 48 5.12 10.67 -12.51
CA LEU A 48 5.70 10.05 -11.31
C LEU A 48 5.67 8.53 -11.43
N LYS A 49 6.78 7.97 -11.92
CA LYS A 49 6.97 6.50 -11.93
C LYS A 49 7.11 5.92 -10.54
N HIS A 50 7.69 6.68 -9.60
CA HIS A 50 7.74 6.35 -8.19
C HIS A 50 7.60 7.64 -7.38
N PRO A 51 6.67 7.73 -6.42
CA PRO A 51 6.62 8.86 -5.50
C PRO A 51 7.85 8.84 -4.58
N ASP A 52 8.43 10.01 -4.33
CA ASP A 52 9.59 10.17 -3.44
C ASP A 52 9.27 9.80 -1.98
N VAL A 53 7.98 9.82 -1.62
CA VAL A 53 7.48 9.52 -0.28
C VAL A 53 6.85 8.14 -0.25
N THR A 54 7.26 7.33 0.72
CA THR A 54 6.74 5.98 0.91
C THR A 54 5.44 6.00 1.75
N PRO A 55 4.49 5.08 1.52
CA PRO A 55 3.18 5.12 2.21
C PRO A 55 3.24 5.13 3.74
N ASN A 56 4.27 4.53 4.32
CA ASN A 56 4.49 4.49 5.77
C ASN A 56 5.01 5.82 6.38
N GLN A 57 5.42 6.78 5.54
CA GLN A 57 5.72 8.15 5.96
C GLN A 57 4.47 9.04 5.92
N LEU A 58 3.48 8.69 5.10
CA LEU A 58 2.23 9.44 4.93
C LEU A 58 1.14 9.00 5.92
N TYR A 59 1.08 7.70 6.22
CA TYR A 59 0.02 7.13 7.05
C TYR A 59 0.60 6.34 8.23
N ILE A 60 -0.15 6.31 9.33
CA ILE A 60 0.22 5.60 10.57
C ILE A 60 0.01 4.08 10.41
N ARG A 61 -0.95 3.66 9.58
CA ARG A 61 -1.33 2.27 9.33
C ARG A 61 -1.57 2.04 7.83
N PRO A 62 -1.41 0.80 7.32
CA PRO A 62 -1.74 0.50 5.93
C PRO A 62 -3.24 0.76 5.69
N MET A 63 -3.54 1.49 4.61
CA MET A 63 -4.91 1.76 4.18
C MET A 63 -5.44 0.65 3.28
N THR A 64 -4.56 -0.08 2.60
CA THR A 64 -4.90 -1.19 1.70
C THR A 64 -4.17 -2.46 2.07
N GLU A 65 -4.73 -3.61 1.68
CA GLU A 65 -4.11 -4.93 1.88
C GLU A 65 -2.74 -5.02 1.16
N SER A 66 -2.63 -4.44 -0.04
CA SER A 66 -1.36 -4.36 -0.77
C SER A 66 -0.28 -3.59 0.00
N GLN A 67 -0.67 -2.53 0.73
CA GLN A 67 0.26 -1.78 1.60
C GLN A 67 0.68 -2.60 2.82
N GLN A 68 -0.18 -3.50 3.31
CA GLN A 68 0.12 -4.34 4.48
C GLN A 68 1.32 -5.25 4.25
N TYR A 69 1.45 -5.86 3.07
CA TYR A 69 2.58 -6.74 2.73
C TYR A 69 3.94 -6.03 2.80
N GLY A 70 4.01 -4.78 2.35
CA GLY A 70 5.24 -3.99 2.32
C GLY A 70 5.46 -3.10 3.55
N TRP A 71 4.49 -3.02 4.47
CA TRP A 71 4.44 -1.98 5.49
C TRP A 71 5.66 -1.98 6.42
N MET A 72 6.16 -3.17 6.77
CA MET A 72 7.27 -3.36 7.70
C MET A 72 8.65 -3.38 7.04
N VAL A 73 8.73 -3.35 5.71
CA VAL A 73 10.00 -3.46 4.96
C VAL A 73 10.90 -2.25 5.18
N SER A 74 10.33 -1.08 5.47
CA SER A 74 11.08 0.15 5.78
C SER A 74 11.75 0.13 7.15
N LYS A 75 11.36 -0.77 8.05
CA LYS A 75 11.99 -0.86 9.36
C LYS A 75 13.37 -1.49 9.20
N PRO A 76 14.42 -0.89 9.79
CA PRO A 76 15.75 -1.49 9.75
C PRO A 76 15.68 -2.88 10.38
N ARG A 77 16.23 -3.88 9.68
CA ARG A 77 16.26 -5.25 10.18
C ARG A 77 16.99 -5.28 11.52
N ALA A 78 16.45 -6.05 12.47
CA ALA A 78 17.07 -6.19 13.77
C ALA A 78 18.48 -6.79 13.63
N GLN A 79 19.41 -6.32 14.46
CA GLN A 79 20.82 -6.69 14.38
C GLN A 79 21.03 -8.21 14.59
N TRP A 80 20.21 -8.83 15.44
CA TRP A 80 20.25 -10.28 15.69
C TRP A 80 19.83 -11.11 14.48
N THR A 81 19.09 -10.52 13.53
CA THR A 81 18.70 -11.17 12.27
C THR A 81 19.81 -11.09 11.21
N LYS A 82 20.91 -10.36 11.48
CA LYS A 82 22.04 -10.26 10.55
C LYS A 82 22.89 -11.53 10.61
N VAL A 83 22.63 -12.43 9.68
CA VAL A 83 23.48 -13.61 9.44
C VAL A 83 24.52 -13.25 8.37
N LYS A 84 25.75 -13.78 8.52
CA LYS A 84 26.79 -13.64 7.50
C LYS A 84 26.33 -14.35 6.23
N SER A 85 26.00 -13.56 5.20
CA SER A 85 25.59 -14.10 3.90
C SER A 85 26.84 -14.42 3.07
N PHE A 86 26.84 -15.61 2.47
CA PHE A 86 27.85 -16.04 1.52
C PHE A 86 27.14 -16.35 0.20
N PRO A 87 26.88 -15.32 -0.63
CA PRO A 87 26.24 -15.55 -1.91
C PRO A 87 27.11 -16.50 -2.73
N ARG A 88 26.48 -17.49 -3.36
CA ARG A 88 27.17 -18.44 -4.21
C ARG A 88 27.83 -17.68 -5.36
N LYS A 89 29.16 -17.80 -5.47
CA LYS A 89 29.90 -17.33 -6.64
C LYS A 89 30.15 -18.53 -7.54
N ASN A 90 29.64 -18.47 -8.76
CA ASN A 90 29.90 -19.51 -9.76
C ASN A 90 31.36 -19.39 -10.22
N SER A 91 32.06 -20.52 -10.37
CA SER A 91 33.42 -20.54 -10.92
C SER A 91 33.41 -20.21 -12.41
N GLU A 92 34.57 -19.88 -12.97
CA GLU A 92 34.70 -19.67 -14.42
C GLU A 92 34.31 -20.94 -15.21
N MET A 93 34.61 -22.13 -14.68
CA MET A 93 34.17 -23.40 -15.29
C MET A 93 32.64 -23.52 -15.29
N THR A 94 31.96 -23.19 -14.20
CA THR A 94 30.49 -23.22 -14.15
C THR A 94 29.88 -22.21 -15.10
N LYS A 95 30.50 -21.03 -15.27
CA LYS A 95 30.04 -20.04 -16.26
C LYS A 95 30.22 -20.55 -17.68
N PHE A 96 31.39 -21.12 -17.99
CA PHE A 96 31.69 -21.71 -19.30
C PHE A 96 30.71 -22.83 -19.65
N VAL A 97 30.48 -23.74 -18.71
CA VAL A 97 29.49 -24.82 -18.83
C VAL A 97 28.09 -24.26 -19.10
N ASN A 98 27.67 -23.25 -18.34
CA ASN A 98 26.37 -22.62 -18.56
C ASN A 98 26.29 -21.94 -19.92
N GLU A 99 27.38 -21.38 -20.43
CA GLU A 99 27.42 -20.74 -21.74
C GLU A 99 27.36 -21.76 -22.87
N MET A 100 28.09 -22.88 -22.75
CA MET A 100 28.10 -23.94 -23.74
C MET A 100 26.76 -24.68 -23.77
N SER A 101 26.10 -24.91 -22.63
CA SER A 101 24.79 -25.56 -22.60
C SER A 101 23.68 -24.71 -23.22
N THR A 102 23.79 -23.37 -23.24
CA THR A 102 22.84 -22.53 -23.99
C THR A 102 23.13 -22.51 -25.49
N LYS A 103 24.39 -22.61 -25.89
CA LYS A 103 24.82 -22.48 -27.29
C LYS A 103 24.78 -23.80 -28.06
N ASP A 104 25.13 -24.89 -27.41
CA ASP A 104 25.26 -26.21 -28.00
C ASP A 104 24.40 -27.23 -27.22
N ARG A 105 23.44 -27.83 -27.92
CA ARG A 105 22.50 -28.81 -27.34
C ARG A 105 23.13 -30.18 -27.13
N GLU A 106 24.25 -30.46 -27.78
CA GLU A 106 24.98 -31.73 -27.65
C GLU A 106 26.17 -31.61 -26.70
N PHE A 107 26.34 -30.47 -26.03
CA PHE A 107 27.38 -30.28 -25.04
C PHE A 107 27.14 -31.17 -23.82
N ILE A 108 28.06 -32.09 -23.56
CA ILE A 108 28.03 -33.02 -22.42
C ILE A 108 29.29 -32.81 -21.59
N ILE A 109 29.12 -32.75 -20.28
CA ILE A 109 30.21 -32.73 -19.30
C ILE A 109 30.19 -34.12 -18.67
N PHE A 110 31.24 -34.88 -18.92
CA PHE A 110 31.37 -36.27 -18.50
C PHE A 110 31.32 -36.44 -16.98
#